data_AF-A0A1V5QVP3-F1
#
_entry.id   AF-A0A1V5QVP3-F1
#
_cell.length_a   1.000
_cell.length_b   1.000
_cell.length_c   1.000
_cell.angle_alpha   90.00
_cell.angle_beta   90.00
_cell.angle_gamma   90.00
#
_symmetry.space_group_name_H-M   'P 1'
#
loop_
_entity.id
_entity.type
_entity.pdbx_description
1 polymer ?
#
loop_
_entity_poly.entity_id
_entity_poly.type
_entity_poly.pdbx_seq_one_letter_code
_entity_poly.pdbx_strand_id
1 'polypeptide(L)'
;MLALLGFSALNYMPVILVLTLFIAVLMSLSRAWSDSEMVVWLSSGQPLTAWIMPVLRFSFPVILAIALLSAVLTPWANLKSSEYKEKLNARNDTSQVSPGAFREGRDGGRVVFVEAVANDFTQLRNVFAASTQNGKFGVIMSSSGHQEFAPNGDRFMVLEKGRRYEVEPGSPEFKIMEYERYIIRTEDSTIESSDPLPKTMPIWELVRQKTDFYRAELLWRVSQPFSALLLVLLAIPLSFVNPRSGRSANILMAILIYTIYNNLISVSQSWVMFSKLSFWIGVWAVHLLMALLVALLFYRRVTPKPFWRRGRT
;
A
#
# COMPACT_ATOMS: atom_id res chain seq x y z
N MET A 1 -0.80 -10.58 17.68
CA MET A 1 -1.65 -9.45 17.24
C MET A 1 -0.97 -8.09 17.49
N LEU A 2 -0.58 -7.75 18.73
CA LEU A 2 0.05 -6.45 19.05
C LEU A 2 1.31 -6.14 18.21
N ALA A 3 2.18 -7.13 17.97
CA ALA A 3 3.39 -6.93 17.17
C ALA A 3 3.08 -6.50 15.72
N LEU A 4 2.05 -7.09 15.07
CA LEU A 4 1.62 -6.71 13.72
C LEU A 4 1.03 -5.31 13.65
N LEU A 5 0.30 -4.89 14.70
CA LEU A 5 -0.19 -3.53 14.82
C LEU A 5 0.96 -2.53 14.98
N GLY A 6 1.97 -2.88 15.77
CA GLY A 6 3.20 -2.09 15.92
C GLY A 6 3.94 -1.89 14.60
N PHE A 7 4.16 -2.96 13.83
CA PHE A 7 4.83 -2.84 12.53
C PHE A 7 4.00 -2.07 11.51
N SER A 8 2.67 -2.21 11.55
CA SER A 8 1.77 -1.44 10.68
C SER A 8 1.82 0.05 11.03
N ALA A 9 1.84 0.40 12.32
CA ALA A 9 1.97 1.79 12.77
C ALA A 9 3.27 2.44 12.29
N LEU A 10 4.39 1.72 12.34
CA LEU A 10 5.67 2.19 11.80
C LEU A 10 5.62 2.46 10.29
N ASN A 11 4.84 1.68 9.55
CA ASN A 11 4.68 1.85 8.10
C ASN A 11 3.96 3.17 7.75
N TYR A 12 3.02 3.61 8.58
CA TYR A 12 2.27 4.87 8.38
C TYR A 12 2.96 6.11 8.97
N MET A 13 4.03 5.97 9.75
CA MET A 13 4.74 7.10 10.36
C MET A 13 5.20 8.17 9.34
N PRO A 14 5.86 7.83 8.22
CA PRO A 14 6.31 8.84 7.25
C PRO A 14 5.15 9.69 6.73
N VAL A 15 4.03 9.04 6.39
CA VAL A 15 2.81 9.66 5.86
C VAL A 15 2.21 10.64 6.88
N ILE A 16 2.11 10.22 8.14
CA ILE A 16 1.60 11.06 9.23
C ILE A 16 2.54 12.24 9.49
N LEU A 17 3.85 12.02 9.52
CA LEU A 17 4.84 13.07 9.74
C LEU A 17 4.79 14.16 8.66
N VAL A 18 4.61 13.79 7.39
CA VAL A 18 4.43 14.75 6.29
C VAL A 18 3.22 15.67 6.56
N LEU A 19 2.08 15.07 6.92
CA LEU A 19 0.85 15.82 7.22
C LEU A 19 1.01 16.70 8.46
N THR A 20 1.54 16.16 9.55
CA THR A 20 1.75 16.90 10.80
C THR A 20 2.71 18.06 10.60
N LEU A 21 3.81 17.85 9.88
CA LEU A 21 4.76 18.91 9.56
C LEU A 21 4.10 20.04 8.76
N PHE A 22 3.32 19.68 7.74
CA PHE A 22 2.59 20.65 6.93
C PHE A 22 1.60 21.47 7.76
N ILE A 23 0.80 20.80 8.60
CA ILE A 23 -0.15 21.47 9.50
C ILE A 23 0.59 22.37 10.50
N ALA A 24 1.67 21.89 11.10
CA ALA A 24 2.43 22.66 12.09
C ALA A 24 2.98 23.96 11.50
N VAL A 25 3.60 23.89 10.31
CA VAL A 25 4.12 25.09 9.61
C VAL A 25 2.98 26.01 9.21
N LEU A 26 1.90 25.48 8.62
CA LEU A 26 0.76 26.28 8.19
C LEU A 26 0.09 27.00 9.37
N MET A 27 -0.08 26.32 10.51
CA MET A 27 -0.69 26.90 11.71
C MET A 27 0.21 27.94 12.37
N SER A 28 1.53 27.71 12.40
CA SER A 28 2.47 28.69 12.93
C SER A 28 2.48 29.97 12.09
N LEU A 29 2.55 29.84 10.76
CA LEU A 29 2.51 31.00 9.86
C LEU A 29 1.14 31.68 9.86
N SER A 30 0.04 30.93 9.95
CA SER A 30 -1.30 31.49 10.07
C SER A 30 -1.46 32.29 11.36
N ARG A 31 -0.77 31.91 12.45
CA ARG A 31 -0.74 32.69 13.68
C ARG A 31 0.03 34.00 13.51
N ALA A 32 1.17 33.97 12.82
CA ALA A 32 1.91 35.21 12.49
C ALA A 32 1.06 36.19 11.67
N TRP A 33 0.13 35.69 10.84
CA TRP A 33 -0.87 36.53 10.16
C TRP A 33 -1.96 37.06 11.09
N SER A 34 -2.52 36.22 11.98
CA SER A 34 -3.57 36.66 12.92
C SER A 34 -3.08 37.69 13.93
N ASP A 35 -1.85 37.53 14.39
CA ASP A 35 -1.24 38.34 15.44
C ASP A 35 -0.59 39.60 14.85
N SER A 36 -0.82 39.87 13.56
CA SER A 36 -0.28 41.01 12.78
C SER A 36 1.25 41.07 12.66
N GLU A 37 1.99 40.05 13.15
CA GLU A 37 3.45 39.97 13.00
C GLU A 37 3.88 39.98 11.53
N MET A 38 3.16 39.25 10.68
CA MET A 38 3.45 39.21 9.25
C MET A 38 3.15 40.54 8.55
N VAL A 39 2.18 41.31 9.06
CA VAL A 39 1.86 42.64 8.53
C VAL A 39 3.00 43.61 8.85
N VAL A 40 3.52 43.57 10.09
CA VAL A 40 4.69 44.37 10.51
C VAL A 40 5.95 43.95 9.75
N TRP A 41 6.14 42.66 9.50
CA TRP A 41 7.25 42.14 8.69
C TRP A 41 7.25 42.72 7.27
N LEU A 42 6.11 42.65 6.58
CA LEU A 42 5.97 43.15 5.22
C LEU A 42 6.04 44.68 5.15
N SER A 43 5.51 45.41 6.14
CA SER A 43 5.61 46.88 6.20
C SER A 43 7.04 47.37 6.42
N SER A 44 7.88 46.53 7.03
CA SER A 44 9.32 46.78 7.21
C SER A 44 10.15 46.51 5.94
N GLY A 45 9.50 46.23 4.80
CA GLY A 45 10.15 46.00 3.51
C GLY A 45 10.72 44.60 3.32
N GLN A 46 10.49 43.67 4.26
CA GLN A 46 10.98 42.29 4.14
C GLN A 46 10.04 41.45 3.26
N PRO A 47 10.56 40.69 2.27
CA PRO A 47 9.71 39.90 1.38
C PRO A 47 9.16 38.65 2.07
N LEU A 48 8.02 38.13 1.56
CA LEU A 48 7.44 36.86 2.01
C LEU A 48 8.40 35.67 1.78
N THR A 49 9.25 35.75 0.75
CA THR A 49 10.25 34.71 0.44
C THR A 49 11.32 34.57 1.53
N ALA A 50 11.52 35.58 2.39
CA ALA A 50 12.45 35.49 3.50
C ALA A 50 12.05 34.38 4.51
N TRP A 51 10.77 34.02 4.58
CA TRP A 51 10.29 32.91 5.41
C TRP A 51 10.68 31.52 4.91
N ILE A 52 11.15 31.38 3.67
CA ILE A 52 11.59 30.10 3.12
C ILE A 52 12.72 29.51 3.97
N MET A 53 13.73 30.30 4.31
CA MET A 53 14.90 29.78 5.03
C MET A 53 14.60 29.36 6.49
N PRO A 54 13.90 30.16 7.31
CA PRO A 54 13.48 29.73 8.65
C PRO A 54 12.62 28.45 8.62
N VAL A 55 11.66 28.39 7.69
CA VAL A 55 10.76 27.24 7.55
C VAL A 55 11.52 25.99 7.13
N LEU A 56 12.45 26.09 6.17
CA LEU A 56 13.29 24.97 5.74
C LEU A 56 14.25 24.52 6.86
N ARG A 57 14.87 25.44 7.60
CA ARG A 57 15.74 25.10 8.75
C ARG A 57 14.98 24.32 9.81
N PHE A 58 13.76 24.78 10.15
CA PHE A 58 12.90 24.08 11.11
C PHE A 58 12.46 22.70 10.60
N SER A 59 12.11 22.61 9.32
CA SER A 59 11.52 21.40 8.72
C SER A 59 12.56 20.36 8.32
N PHE A 60 13.82 20.77 8.10
CA PHE A 60 14.89 19.91 7.60
C PHE A 60 15.11 18.64 8.44
N PRO A 61 15.20 18.69 9.80
CA PRO A 61 15.36 17.48 10.61
C PRO A 61 14.20 16.50 10.44
N VAL A 62 12.97 17.01 10.31
CA VAL A 62 11.77 16.18 10.14
C VAL A 62 11.70 15.57 8.74
N ILE A 63 12.07 16.33 7.70
CA ILE A 63 12.16 15.82 6.32
C ILE A 63 13.24 14.73 6.23
N LEU A 64 14.38 14.92 6.90
CA LEU A 64 15.44 13.91 6.99
C LEU A 64 14.95 12.66 7.72
N ALA A 65 14.22 12.82 8.82
CA ALA A 65 13.61 11.70 9.52
C ALA A 65 12.62 10.95 8.61
N ILE A 66 11.75 11.65 7.88
CA ILE A 66 10.82 11.05 6.90
C ILE A 66 11.59 10.25 5.84
N ALA A 67 12.67 10.80 5.29
CA ALA A 67 13.51 10.12 4.32
C ALA A 67 14.13 8.84 4.90
N LEU A 68 14.70 8.89 6.11
CA LEU A 68 15.30 7.74 6.79
C LEU A 68 14.27 6.67 7.14
N LEU A 69 13.12 7.07 7.67
CA LEU A 69 12.02 6.17 8.00
C LEU A 69 11.52 5.44 6.76
N SER A 70 11.29 6.17 5.66
CA SER A 70 10.84 5.58 4.40
C SER A 70 11.89 4.67 3.76
N ALA A 71 13.18 5.02 3.89
CA ALA A 71 14.27 4.27 3.26
C ALA A 71 14.66 2.99 4.00
N VAL A 72 14.63 3.02 5.34
CA VAL A 72 15.20 1.95 6.17
C VAL A 72 14.14 1.29 7.05
N LEU A 73 13.35 2.08 7.78
CA LEU A 73 12.43 1.53 8.77
C LEU A 73 11.20 0.87 8.13
N THR A 74 10.63 1.50 7.10
CA THR A 74 9.49 0.96 6.35
C THR A 74 9.78 -0.42 5.75
N PRO A 75 10.86 -0.65 4.97
CA PRO A 75 11.14 -1.98 4.43
C PRO A 75 11.40 -3.01 5.52
N TRP A 76 12.12 -2.64 6.59
CA TRP A 76 12.34 -3.52 7.73
C TRP A 76 11.03 -3.92 8.42
N ALA A 77 10.13 -2.96 8.66
CA ALA A 77 8.83 -3.22 9.28
C ALA A 77 7.94 -4.10 8.40
N ASN A 78 7.97 -3.89 7.08
CA ASN A 78 7.26 -4.75 6.13
C ASN A 78 7.84 -6.16 6.10
N LEU A 79 9.17 -6.31 6.10
CA LEU A 79 9.84 -7.60 6.14
C LEU A 79 9.45 -8.39 7.40
N LYS A 80 9.54 -7.76 8.59
CA LYS A 80 9.13 -8.40 9.85
C LYS A 80 7.64 -8.68 9.92
N SER A 81 6.80 -7.84 9.30
CA SER A 81 5.38 -8.13 9.16
C SER A 81 5.12 -9.35 8.28
N SER A 82 5.85 -9.51 7.17
CA SER A 82 5.74 -10.67 6.28
C SER A 82 6.19 -11.95 6.98
N GLU A 83 7.39 -11.96 7.56
CA GLU A 83 7.92 -13.11 8.32
C GLU A 83 6.97 -13.54 9.45
N TYR A 84 6.39 -12.58 10.17
CA TYR A 84 5.47 -12.87 11.27
C TYR A 84 4.14 -13.42 10.76
N LYS A 85 3.62 -12.90 9.64
CA LYS A 85 2.42 -13.44 8.97
C LYS A 85 2.66 -14.85 8.47
N GLU A 86 3.79 -15.13 7.85
CA GLU A 86 4.17 -16.47 7.40
C GLU A 86 4.25 -17.45 8.57
N LYS A 87 4.88 -17.05 9.69
CA LYS A 87 4.92 -17.89 10.90
C LYS A 87 3.54 -18.16 11.51
N LEU A 88 2.64 -17.19 11.47
CA LEU A 88 1.26 -17.37 11.92
C LEU A 88 0.45 -18.24 10.96
N ASN A 89 0.62 -18.04 9.66
CA ASN A 89 0.00 -18.86 8.64
C ASN A 89 0.50 -20.30 8.77
N ALA A 90 1.80 -20.55 8.81
CA ALA A 90 2.36 -21.89 9.01
C ALA A 90 1.84 -22.59 10.29
N ARG A 91 1.57 -21.84 11.38
CA ARG A 91 0.95 -22.39 12.61
C ARG A 91 -0.56 -22.61 12.49
N ASN A 92 -1.27 -21.78 11.74
CA ASN A 92 -2.71 -21.90 11.51
C ASN A 92 -3.06 -22.79 10.31
N ASP A 93 -2.11 -23.09 9.43
CA ASP A 93 -2.34 -23.84 8.19
C ASP A 93 -2.40 -25.34 8.45
N THR A 94 -1.79 -25.80 9.55
CA THR A 94 -2.10 -27.06 10.23
C THR A 94 -3.58 -27.13 10.64
N SER A 95 -4.25 -26.00 10.89
CA SER A 95 -5.69 -25.95 11.26
C SER A 95 -6.66 -25.53 10.14
N GLN A 96 -6.18 -25.31 8.90
CA GLN A 96 -7.01 -24.76 7.81
C GLN A 96 -7.99 -25.75 7.17
N VAL A 97 -7.95 -27.01 7.57
CA VAL A 97 -9.09 -27.90 7.35
C VAL A 97 -9.98 -27.81 8.59
N SER A 98 -10.81 -26.77 8.66
CA SER A 98 -11.87 -26.75 9.68
C SER A 98 -12.86 -27.87 9.34
N PRO A 99 -12.95 -28.94 10.15
CA PRO A 99 -13.83 -30.06 9.84
C PRO A 99 -15.29 -29.60 9.78
N GLY A 100 -16.06 -30.17 8.85
CA GLY A 100 -17.50 -29.94 8.75
C GLY A 100 -17.95 -28.72 7.95
N ALA A 101 -17.07 -28.05 7.20
CA ALA A 101 -17.45 -26.96 6.30
C ALA A 101 -16.89 -27.16 4.88
N PHE A 102 -17.70 -26.81 3.88
CA PHE A 102 -17.25 -26.75 2.48
C PHE A 102 -16.34 -25.54 2.28
N ARG A 103 -15.16 -25.77 1.70
CA ARG A 103 -14.18 -24.74 1.35
C ARG A 103 -14.06 -24.66 -0.17
N GLU A 104 -14.21 -23.47 -0.71
CA GLU A 104 -14.06 -23.21 -2.14
C GLU A 104 -12.64 -22.69 -2.42
N GLY A 105 -12.03 -23.18 -3.51
CA GLY A 105 -10.75 -22.69 -4.00
C GLY A 105 -10.88 -21.26 -4.55
N ARG A 106 -9.76 -20.53 -4.66
CA ARG A 106 -9.75 -19.12 -5.09
C ARG A 106 -10.42 -18.87 -6.45
N ASP A 107 -10.38 -19.85 -7.35
CA ASP A 107 -10.94 -19.76 -8.70
C ASP A 107 -12.39 -20.27 -8.79
N GLY A 108 -13.02 -20.66 -7.68
CA GLY A 108 -14.39 -21.20 -7.63
C GLY A 108 -14.58 -22.59 -8.27
N GLY A 109 -13.62 -23.04 -9.08
CA GLY A 109 -13.68 -24.32 -9.79
C GLY A 109 -13.42 -25.57 -8.94
N ARG A 110 -13.22 -25.43 -7.63
CA ARG A 110 -12.92 -26.54 -6.71
C ARG A 110 -13.55 -26.33 -5.34
N VAL A 111 -14.23 -27.34 -4.83
CA VAL A 111 -14.79 -27.38 -3.48
C VAL A 111 -14.21 -28.59 -2.74
N VAL A 112 -13.69 -28.39 -1.53
CA VAL A 112 -13.16 -29.45 -0.67
C VAL A 112 -13.94 -29.44 0.64
N PHE A 113 -14.31 -30.62 1.10
CA PHE A 113 -14.97 -30.89 2.36
C PHE A 113 -14.22 -32.01 3.08
N VAL A 114 -14.00 -31.82 4.37
CA VAL A 114 -13.41 -32.83 5.24
C VAL A 114 -14.27 -32.94 6.47
N GLU A 115 -14.72 -34.15 6.79
CA GLU A 115 -15.66 -34.39 7.87
C GLU A 115 -14.99 -34.27 9.25
N ALA A 116 -13.82 -34.88 9.41
CA ALA A 116 -13.08 -34.86 10.66
C ALA A 116 -11.58 -34.83 10.40
N VAL A 117 -10.86 -34.17 11.29
CA VAL A 117 -9.40 -34.13 11.31
C VAL A 117 -8.96 -34.75 12.64
N ALA A 118 -7.98 -35.65 12.60
CA ALA A 118 -7.42 -36.24 13.82
C ALA A 118 -6.68 -35.18 14.64
N ASN A 119 -6.43 -35.44 15.92
CA ASN A 119 -5.79 -34.48 16.85
C ASN A 119 -4.38 -34.03 16.42
N ASP A 120 -3.74 -34.78 15.51
CA ASP A 120 -2.43 -34.47 14.94
C ASP A 120 -2.50 -33.51 13.74
N PHE A 121 -3.72 -33.15 13.29
CA PHE A 121 -3.99 -32.31 12.12
C PHE A 121 -3.39 -32.79 10.79
N THR A 122 -2.77 -33.97 10.80
CA THR A 122 -2.12 -34.56 9.63
C THR A 122 -3.03 -35.59 8.97
N GLN A 123 -3.91 -36.25 9.73
CA GLN A 123 -4.87 -37.21 9.18
C GLN A 123 -6.26 -36.60 9.02
N LEU A 124 -6.79 -36.72 7.81
CA LEU A 124 -8.11 -36.32 7.35
C LEU A 124 -8.98 -37.56 7.25
N ARG A 125 -10.21 -37.51 7.77
CA ARG A 125 -11.20 -38.58 7.66
C ARG A 125 -12.36 -38.11 6.80
N ASN A 126 -12.77 -38.96 5.86
CA ASN A 126 -13.87 -38.71 4.92
C ASN A 126 -13.68 -37.39 4.17
N VAL A 127 -12.81 -37.44 3.17
CA VAL A 127 -12.54 -36.30 2.28
C VAL A 127 -13.44 -36.38 1.06
N PHE A 128 -14.11 -35.27 0.77
CA PHE A 128 -14.88 -35.04 -0.44
C PHE A 128 -14.27 -33.85 -1.17
N ALA A 129 -13.98 -34.00 -2.46
CA ALA A 129 -13.51 -32.91 -3.30
C ALA A 129 -14.24 -32.93 -4.64
N ALA A 130 -14.88 -31.82 -4.99
CA ALA A 130 -15.46 -31.60 -6.31
C ALA A 130 -14.58 -30.60 -7.07
N SER A 131 -14.29 -30.86 -8.35
CA SER A 131 -13.58 -29.90 -9.19
C SER A 131 -13.98 -30.02 -10.65
N THR A 132 -14.01 -28.89 -11.34
CA THR A 132 -14.19 -28.86 -12.80
C THR A 132 -12.82 -28.65 -13.45
N GLN A 133 -12.33 -29.63 -14.19
CA GLN A 133 -11.06 -29.55 -14.93
C GLN A 133 -11.28 -29.85 -16.40
N ASN A 134 -10.74 -29.00 -17.29
CA ASN A 134 -10.85 -29.17 -18.75
C ASN A 134 -12.29 -29.37 -19.24
N GLY A 135 -13.26 -28.68 -18.62
CA GLY A 135 -14.68 -28.81 -18.92
C GLY A 135 -15.37 -30.03 -18.31
N LYS A 136 -14.64 -30.95 -17.67
CA LYS A 136 -15.20 -32.16 -17.05
C LYS A 136 -15.40 -31.96 -15.57
N PHE A 137 -16.57 -32.38 -15.07
CA PHE A 137 -16.88 -32.32 -13.64
C PHE A 137 -16.42 -33.60 -12.96
N GLY A 138 -15.53 -33.48 -11.98
CA GLY A 138 -14.99 -34.59 -11.22
C GLY A 138 -15.33 -34.50 -9.73
N VAL A 139 -15.77 -35.61 -9.14
CA VAL A 139 -15.98 -35.76 -7.69
C VAL A 139 -15.07 -36.85 -7.17
N ILE A 140 -14.33 -36.54 -6.12
CA ILE A 140 -13.38 -37.43 -5.47
C ILE A 140 -13.86 -37.66 -4.05
N MET A 141 -13.96 -38.92 -3.66
CA MET A 141 -14.31 -39.34 -2.32
C MET A 141 -13.25 -40.30 -1.79
N SER A 142 -12.81 -40.08 -0.56
CA SER A 142 -11.82 -40.93 0.11
C SER A 142 -12.14 -41.06 1.59
N SER A 143 -11.90 -42.25 2.13
CA SER A 143 -12.13 -42.56 3.56
C SER A 143 -11.06 -41.97 4.47
N SER A 144 -9.83 -41.86 3.98
CA SER A 144 -8.66 -41.40 4.72
C SER A 144 -7.76 -40.58 3.82
N GLY A 145 -7.21 -39.49 4.33
CA GLY A 145 -6.16 -38.76 3.63
C GLY A 145 -5.22 -38.10 4.60
N HIS A 146 -4.11 -37.60 4.10
CA HIS A 146 -3.19 -36.79 4.87
C HIS A 146 -2.58 -35.71 4.00
N GLN A 147 -1.94 -34.75 4.66
CA GLN A 147 -1.24 -33.69 3.95
C GLN A 147 0.26 -33.97 3.93
N GLU A 148 0.85 -33.87 2.74
CA GLU A 148 2.29 -33.94 2.51
C GLU A 148 2.79 -32.57 2.03
N PHE A 149 3.92 -32.14 2.58
CA PHE A 149 4.61 -30.93 2.14
C PHE A 149 5.84 -31.34 1.34
N ALA A 150 5.95 -30.90 0.11
CA ALA A 150 7.15 -31.12 -0.68
C ALA A 150 8.28 -30.16 -0.25
N PRO A 151 9.55 -30.53 -0.48
CA PRO A 151 10.71 -29.69 -0.12
C PRO A 151 10.72 -28.30 -0.77
N ASN A 152 9.98 -28.14 -1.87
CA ASN A 152 9.80 -26.88 -2.60
C ASN A 152 8.67 -25.99 -2.03
N GLY A 153 8.01 -26.42 -0.95
CA GLY A 153 6.88 -25.71 -0.34
C GLY A 153 5.52 -26.03 -0.96
N ASP A 154 5.45 -26.89 -1.99
CA ASP A 154 4.17 -27.32 -2.55
C ASP A 154 3.41 -28.21 -1.56
N ARG A 155 2.10 -27.96 -1.45
CA ARG A 155 1.20 -28.72 -0.59
C ARG A 155 0.41 -29.73 -1.39
N PHE A 156 0.50 -30.98 -0.97
CA PHE A 156 -0.23 -32.11 -1.53
C PHE A 156 -1.19 -32.68 -0.50
N MET A 157 -2.42 -32.92 -0.91
CA MET A 157 -3.38 -33.74 -0.18
C MET A 157 -3.34 -35.13 -0.78
N VAL A 158 -2.83 -36.08 -0.01
CA VAL A 158 -2.76 -37.49 -0.38
C VAL A 158 -4.02 -38.15 0.16
N LEU A 159 -4.82 -38.68 -0.74
CA LEU A 159 -6.04 -39.40 -0.46
C LEU A 159 -5.79 -40.89 -0.65
N GLU A 160 -6.24 -41.68 0.31
CA GLU A 160 -6.07 -43.13 0.31
C GLU A 160 -7.42 -43.81 0.20
N LYS A 161 -7.45 -44.95 -0.51
CA LYS A 161 -8.61 -45.84 -0.64
C LYS A 161 -9.90 -45.08 -0.96
N GLY A 162 -9.97 -44.60 -2.20
CA GLY A 162 -11.07 -43.74 -2.64
C GLY A 162 -11.52 -44.03 -4.06
N ARG A 163 -12.54 -43.26 -4.45
CA ARG A 163 -13.16 -43.30 -5.78
C ARG A 163 -13.18 -41.91 -6.37
N ARG A 164 -12.91 -41.80 -7.66
CA ARG A 164 -13.11 -40.60 -8.46
C ARG A 164 -14.18 -40.88 -9.50
N TYR A 165 -15.20 -40.05 -9.50
CA TYR A 165 -16.27 -40.00 -10.47
C TYR A 165 -16.00 -38.84 -11.41
N GLU A 166 -16.00 -39.09 -12.72
CA GLU A 166 -15.85 -38.05 -13.73
C GLU A 166 -17.05 -38.11 -14.68
N VAL A 167 -17.65 -36.94 -14.90
CA VAL A 167 -18.87 -36.78 -15.70
C VAL A 167 -18.54 -35.89 -16.90
N GLU A 168 -18.88 -36.39 -18.09
CA GLU A 168 -18.80 -35.62 -19.32
C GLU A 168 -20.06 -34.75 -19.49
N PRO A 169 -19.92 -33.43 -19.65
CA PRO A 169 -21.07 -32.56 -19.86
C PRO A 169 -21.87 -32.97 -21.10
N GLY A 170 -23.17 -33.20 -20.92
CA GLY A 170 -24.08 -33.52 -22.03
C GLY A 170 -24.13 -35.00 -22.44
N SER A 171 -23.39 -35.88 -21.75
CA SER A 171 -23.49 -37.35 -21.92
C SER A 171 -23.93 -38.02 -20.61
N PRO A 172 -24.73 -39.09 -20.64
CA PRO A 172 -24.99 -39.93 -19.46
C PRO A 172 -23.79 -40.80 -19.06
N GLU A 173 -22.71 -40.79 -19.83
CA GLU A 173 -21.49 -41.54 -19.52
C GLU A 173 -20.77 -40.96 -18.31
N PHE A 174 -20.46 -41.84 -17.36
CA PHE A 174 -19.64 -41.53 -16.19
C PHE A 174 -18.47 -42.50 -16.10
N LYS A 175 -17.30 -41.98 -15.72
CA LYS A 175 -16.10 -42.79 -15.49
C LYS A 175 -15.87 -42.91 -13.99
N ILE A 176 -15.77 -44.15 -13.50
CA ILE A 176 -15.37 -44.44 -12.13
C ILE A 176 -13.92 -44.91 -12.12
N MET A 177 -13.09 -44.27 -11.32
CA MET A 177 -11.72 -44.71 -11.05
C MET A 177 -11.58 -45.02 -9.56
N GLU A 178 -11.26 -46.28 -9.25
CA GLU A 178 -10.83 -46.68 -7.91
C GLU A 178 -9.33 -46.48 -7.78
N TYR A 179 -8.89 -45.91 -6.66
CA TYR A 179 -7.49 -45.65 -6.40
C TYR A 179 -7.11 -46.08 -4.98
N GLU A 180 -5.90 -46.63 -4.85
CA GLU A 180 -5.29 -46.86 -3.54
C GLU A 180 -4.69 -45.57 -2.98
N ARG A 181 -4.01 -44.80 -3.84
CA ARG A 181 -3.40 -43.52 -3.49
C ARG A 181 -3.64 -42.50 -4.61
N TYR A 182 -4.15 -41.33 -4.25
CA TYR A 182 -4.44 -40.25 -5.17
C TYR A 182 -3.98 -38.92 -4.59
N ILE A 183 -3.25 -38.14 -5.37
CA ILE A 183 -2.62 -36.91 -4.89
C ILE A 183 -3.31 -35.71 -5.55
N ILE A 184 -3.84 -34.82 -4.72
CA ILE A 184 -4.38 -33.52 -5.15
C ILE A 184 -3.38 -32.46 -4.74
N ARG A 185 -2.92 -31.65 -5.69
CA ARG A 185 -2.19 -30.42 -5.38
C ARG A 185 -3.18 -29.39 -4.83
N THR A 186 -3.06 -29.04 -3.54
CA THR A 186 -4.02 -28.16 -2.84
C THR A 186 -3.80 -26.70 -3.19
N GLU A 187 -2.56 -26.31 -3.51
CA GLU A 187 -2.22 -24.98 -3.97
C GLU A 187 -1.40 -25.06 -5.26
N ASP A 188 -1.92 -24.44 -6.32
CA ASP A 188 -1.05 -23.91 -7.36
C ASP A 188 -0.32 -22.72 -6.73
N SER A 189 0.90 -22.96 -6.28
CA SER A 189 1.87 -21.92 -5.89
C SER A 189 2.35 -21.11 -7.11
N THR A 190 1.51 -20.97 -8.15
CA THR A 190 1.78 -20.15 -9.34
C THR A 190 1.75 -18.66 -9.03
N ILE A 191 1.42 -18.24 -7.81
CA ILE A 191 1.89 -16.96 -7.29
C ILE A 191 3.36 -17.16 -6.91
N GLU A 192 4.24 -17.01 -7.91
CA GLU A 192 5.67 -16.67 -7.83
C GLU A 192 6.19 -16.49 -6.39
N SER A 193 6.39 -17.60 -5.68
CA SER A 193 6.81 -17.63 -4.28
C SER A 193 8.32 -17.41 -4.11
N SER A 194 8.97 -16.77 -5.08
CA SER A 194 10.41 -16.48 -5.05
C SER A 194 10.73 -14.99 -5.25
N ASP A 195 9.78 -14.17 -5.70
CA ASP A 195 10.03 -12.74 -5.87
C ASP A 195 9.73 -11.99 -4.57
N PRO A 196 10.72 -11.36 -3.92
CA PRO A 196 10.50 -10.66 -2.68
C PRO A 196 9.50 -9.51 -2.90
N LEU A 197 8.52 -9.35 -2.01
CA LEU A 197 7.58 -8.23 -2.12
C LEU A 197 8.36 -6.90 -2.19
N PRO A 198 8.08 -6.00 -3.16
CA PRO A 198 8.81 -4.73 -3.30
C PRO A 198 8.85 -3.93 -1.99
N LYS A 199 7.77 -3.99 -1.20
CA LYS A 199 7.62 -3.31 0.08
C LYS A 199 8.61 -3.77 1.15
N THR A 200 9.17 -4.97 1.06
CA THR A 200 10.17 -5.50 2.01
C THR A 200 11.59 -5.21 1.57
N MET A 201 11.80 -4.98 0.27
CA MET A 201 13.14 -4.71 -0.29
C MET A 201 13.67 -3.35 0.17
N PRO A 202 14.97 -3.25 0.47
CA PRO A 202 15.62 -1.98 0.73
C PRO A 202 15.82 -1.16 -0.56
N ILE A 203 16.02 0.15 -0.44
CA ILE A 203 16.14 1.06 -1.59
C ILE A 203 17.27 0.65 -2.55
N TRP A 204 18.43 0.23 -2.04
CA TRP A 204 19.57 -0.14 -2.90
C TRP A 204 19.29 -1.35 -3.79
N GLU A 205 18.41 -2.25 -3.35
CA GLU A 205 17.98 -3.41 -4.12
C GLU A 205 16.89 -3.02 -5.11
N LEU A 206 15.92 -2.20 -4.69
CA LEU A 206 14.87 -1.65 -5.55
C LEU A 206 15.43 -0.86 -6.74
N VAL A 207 16.51 -0.09 -6.54
CA VAL A 207 17.16 0.68 -7.61
C VAL A 207 17.80 -0.22 -8.67
N ARG A 208 18.21 -1.45 -8.31
CA ARG A 208 18.80 -2.42 -9.24
C ARG A 208 17.74 -3.14 -10.07
N GLN A 209 16.50 -3.20 -9.58
CA GLN A 209 15.40 -3.84 -10.28
C GLN A 209 14.92 -3.00 -11.47
N LYS A 210 14.68 -3.67 -12.60
CA LYS A 210 14.23 -3.02 -13.85
C LYS A 210 12.73 -3.09 -14.08
N THR A 211 12.03 -3.99 -13.38
CA THR A 211 10.59 -4.18 -13.53
C THR A 211 9.83 -2.99 -12.94
N ASP A 212 8.77 -2.57 -13.61
CA ASP A 212 7.99 -1.39 -13.20
C ASP A 212 7.26 -1.59 -11.86
N PHE A 213 6.96 -2.85 -11.50
CA PHE A 213 6.42 -3.23 -10.20
C PHE A 213 7.32 -2.77 -9.03
N TYR A 214 8.63 -3.01 -9.11
CA TYR A 214 9.60 -2.56 -8.10
C TYR A 214 9.84 -1.05 -8.15
N ARG A 215 9.86 -0.48 -9.35
CA ARG A 215 10.02 0.97 -9.54
C ARG A 215 8.87 1.78 -8.98
N ALA A 216 7.65 1.25 -8.98
CA ALA A 216 6.49 1.88 -8.35
C ALA A 216 6.69 2.03 -6.83
N GLU A 217 7.28 1.05 -6.16
CA GLU A 217 7.62 1.16 -4.74
C GLU A 217 8.73 2.19 -4.50
N LEU A 218 9.75 2.23 -5.36
CA LEU A 218 10.80 3.25 -5.28
C LEU A 218 10.22 4.67 -5.44
N LEU A 219 9.29 4.85 -6.39
CA LEU A 219 8.55 6.10 -6.58
C LEU A 219 7.87 6.52 -5.28
N TRP A 220 7.11 5.63 -4.65
CA TRP A 220 6.41 5.92 -3.40
C TRP A 220 7.34 6.41 -2.29
N ARG A 221 8.48 5.73 -2.11
CA ARG A 221 9.46 6.07 -1.06
C ARG A 221 10.17 7.39 -1.33
N VAL A 222 10.56 7.63 -2.58
CA VAL A 222 11.16 8.91 -2.98
C VAL A 222 10.15 10.04 -2.84
N SER A 223 8.89 9.81 -3.16
CA SER A 223 7.85 10.84 -3.08
C SER A 223 7.57 11.33 -1.66
N GLN A 224 7.82 10.54 -0.61
CA GLN A 224 7.58 10.97 0.78
C GLN A 224 8.37 12.23 1.18
N PRO A 225 9.72 12.25 1.13
CA PRO A 225 10.49 13.45 1.50
C PRO A 225 10.25 14.63 0.55
N PHE A 226 10.09 14.39 -0.76
CA PHE A 226 9.76 15.46 -1.71
C PHE A 226 8.38 16.07 -1.44
N SER A 227 7.42 15.25 -1.01
CA SER A 227 6.09 15.73 -0.63
C SER A 227 6.15 16.63 0.61
N ALA A 228 6.90 16.24 1.63
CA ALA A 228 7.13 17.05 2.83
C ALA A 228 7.75 18.40 2.48
N LEU A 229 8.80 18.41 1.66
CA LEU A 229 9.46 19.64 1.23
C LEU A 229 8.49 20.59 0.51
N LEU A 230 7.75 20.09 -0.49
CA LEU A 230 6.86 20.91 -1.30
C LEU A 230 5.66 21.42 -0.51
N LEU A 231 5.09 20.60 0.39
CA LEU A 231 3.97 21.02 1.24
C LEU A 231 4.39 22.09 2.25
N VAL A 232 5.57 21.94 2.86
CA VAL A 232 6.12 22.95 3.78
C VAL A 232 6.34 24.29 3.05
N LEU A 233 6.84 24.25 1.81
CA LEU A 233 6.97 25.47 1.00
C LEU A 233 5.61 26.04 0.60
N LEU A 234 4.64 25.19 0.27
CA LEU A 234 3.26 25.57 -0.03
C LEU A 234 2.57 26.27 1.14
N ALA A 235 2.91 25.90 2.38
CA ALA A 235 2.33 26.49 3.58
C ALA A 235 2.54 28.01 3.65
N ILE A 236 3.66 28.52 3.12
CA ILE A 236 4.02 29.94 3.18
C ILE A 236 3.02 30.85 2.44
N PRO A 237 2.77 30.68 1.12
CA PRO A 237 1.80 31.50 0.42
C PRO A 237 0.34 31.15 0.76
N LEU A 238 0.09 29.97 1.33
CA LEU A 238 -1.23 29.49 1.73
C LEU A 238 -1.66 29.99 3.12
N SER A 239 -0.72 30.33 4.01
CA SER A 239 -1.03 30.75 5.38
C SER A 239 -1.79 32.07 5.48
N PHE A 240 -1.84 32.85 4.40
CA PHE A 240 -2.67 34.05 4.29
C PHE A 240 -4.13 33.65 4.15
N VAL A 241 -4.80 33.49 5.29
CA VAL A 241 -6.23 33.21 5.37
C VAL A 241 -6.86 34.27 6.26
N ASN A 242 -8.08 34.70 5.93
CA ASN A 242 -8.77 35.75 6.66
C ASN A 242 -8.78 35.41 8.16
N PRO A 243 -8.41 36.32 9.08
CA PRO A 243 -8.44 36.07 10.53
C PRO A 243 -9.81 35.61 11.07
N ARG A 244 -10.87 35.77 10.25
CA ARG A 244 -12.25 35.38 10.53
C ARG A 244 -12.61 33.95 10.07
N SER A 245 -11.84 33.32 9.19
CA SER A 245 -12.00 31.88 8.91
C SER A 245 -11.35 31.12 10.05
N GLY A 246 -12.16 30.51 10.91
CA GLY A 246 -11.69 29.85 12.13
C GLY A 246 -10.56 28.84 11.88
N ARG A 247 -9.76 28.57 12.93
CA ARG A 247 -8.61 27.65 12.91
C ARG A 247 -8.90 26.29 12.26
N SER A 248 -10.13 25.78 12.40
CA SER A 248 -10.60 24.54 11.79
C SER A 248 -10.60 24.55 10.26
N ALA A 249 -10.86 25.69 9.62
CA ALA A 249 -10.86 25.82 8.16
C ALA A 249 -9.44 25.61 7.57
N ASN A 250 -8.41 26.11 8.26
CA ASN A 250 -7.02 25.94 7.82
C ASN A 250 -6.56 24.49 7.93
N ILE A 251 -6.96 23.79 8.99
CA ILE A 251 -6.66 22.37 9.16
C ILE A 251 -7.38 21.55 8.09
N LEU A 252 -8.66 21.83 7.83
CA LEU A 252 -9.42 21.13 6.79
C LEU A 252 -8.81 21.35 5.40
N MET A 253 -8.43 22.58 5.07
CA MET A 253 -7.73 22.92 3.83
C MET A 253 -6.40 22.16 3.70
N ALA A 254 -5.61 22.11 4.79
CA ALA A 254 -4.35 21.38 4.80
C ALA A 254 -4.54 19.88 4.55
N ILE A 255 -5.50 19.26 5.24
CA ILE A 255 -5.84 17.84 5.06
C ILE A 255 -6.29 17.58 3.62
N LEU A 256 -7.12 18.45 3.05
CA LEU A 256 -7.63 18.29 1.69
C LEU A 256 -6.51 18.40 0.65
N ILE A 257 -5.64 19.40 0.75
CA ILE A 257 -4.48 19.57 -0.15
C ILE A 257 -3.54 18.38 -0.04
N TYR A 258 -3.23 17.96 1.19
CA TYR A 258 -2.40 16.78 1.43
C TYR A 258 -3.02 15.52 0.81
N THR A 259 -4.32 15.29 1.04
CA THR A 259 -5.04 14.11 0.56
C THR A 259 -5.07 14.06 -0.96
N ILE A 260 -5.33 15.21 -1.62
CA ILE A 260 -5.27 15.33 -3.07
C ILE A 260 -3.86 14.99 -3.55
N TYR A 261 -2.84 15.65 -3.00
CA TYR A 261 -1.46 15.42 -3.43
C TYR A 261 -1.01 13.97 -3.26
N ASN A 262 -1.33 13.36 -2.12
CA ASN A 262 -1.01 11.96 -1.84
C ASN A 262 -1.79 11.00 -2.77
N ASN A 263 -3.04 11.33 -3.12
CA ASN A 263 -3.80 10.57 -4.11
C ASN A 263 -3.17 10.65 -5.50
N LEU A 264 -2.70 11.84 -5.94
CA LEU A 264 -2.01 11.94 -7.23
C LEU A 264 -0.73 11.08 -7.26
N ILE A 265 0.03 11.05 -6.15
CA ILE A 265 1.20 10.17 -6.01
C ILE A 265 0.77 8.70 -6.11
N SER A 266 -0.28 8.28 -5.39
CA SER A 266 -0.81 6.90 -5.45
C SER A 266 -1.31 6.49 -6.83
N VAL A 267 -1.98 7.40 -7.55
CA VAL A 267 -2.42 7.17 -8.95
C VAL A 267 -1.21 7.02 -9.86
N SER A 268 -0.22 7.90 -9.73
CA SER A 268 1.02 7.84 -10.49
C SER A 268 1.79 6.53 -10.22
N GLN A 269 1.90 6.14 -8.95
CA GLN A 269 2.45 4.85 -8.54
C GLN A 269 1.74 3.68 -9.22
N SER A 270 0.41 3.69 -9.23
CA SER A 270 -0.39 2.64 -9.85
C SER A 270 -0.17 2.59 -11.37
N TRP A 271 -0.06 3.74 -12.03
CA TRP A 271 0.22 3.80 -13.47
C TRP A 271 1.62 3.31 -13.82
N VAL A 272 2.63 3.60 -13.00
CA VAL A 272 3.96 3.01 -13.16
C VAL A 272 3.88 1.50 -12.92
N MET A 273 3.22 1.04 -11.85
CA MET A 273 3.08 -0.38 -11.54
C MET A 273 2.48 -1.19 -12.70
N PHE A 274 1.47 -0.65 -13.39
CA PHE A 274 0.81 -1.29 -14.53
C PHE A 274 1.48 -0.95 -15.88
N SER A 275 2.71 -0.44 -15.89
CA SER A 275 3.48 -0.06 -17.09
C SER A 275 2.76 0.89 -18.04
N LYS A 276 1.79 1.68 -17.54
CA LYS A 276 1.08 2.71 -18.30
C LYS A 276 1.87 4.00 -18.44
N LEU A 277 2.84 4.21 -17.56
CA LEU A 277 3.61 5.44 -17.47
C LEU A 277 5.06 5.10 -17.07
N SER A 278 6.03 5.77 -17.69
CA SER A 278 7.44 5.55 -17.34
C SER A 278 7.76 6.02 -15.92
N PHE A 279 8.67 5.33 -15.24
CA PHE A 279 9.08 5.66 -13.87
C PHE A 279 9.46 7.14 -13.69
N TRP A 280 10.29 7.69 -14.59
CA TRP A 280 10.76 9.08 -14.47
C TRP A 280 9.63 10.10 -14.56
N ILE A 281 8.68 9.89 -15.49
CA ILE A 281 7.50 10.75 -15.59
C ILE A 281 6.65 10.57 -14.34
N GLY A 282 6.52 9.34 -13.83
CA GLY A 282 5.66 9.05 -12.68
C GLY A 282 6.12 9.71 -11.41
N VAL A 283 7.43 9.69 -11.15
CA VAL A 283 8.03 10.37 -10.01
C VAL A 283 7.87 11.89 -10.16
N TRP A 284 8.32 12.46 -11.27
CA TRP A 284 8.51 13.90 -11.35
C TRP A 284 7.27 14.67 -11.75
N ALA A 285 6.34 14.12 -12.55
CA ALA A 285 5.20 14.88 -13.05
C ALA A 285 4.34 15.46 -11.92
N VAL A 286 4.05 14.66 -10.89
CA VAL A 286 3.24 15.07 -9.75
C VAL A 286 3.97 16.11 -8.89
N HIS A 287 5.27 15.92 -8.66
CA HIS A 287 6.10 16.88 -7.90
C HIS A 287 6.31 18.19 -8.64
N LEU A 288 6.50 18.16 -9.96
CA LEU A 288 6.63 19.35 -10.80
C LEU A 288 5.33 20.13 -10.87
N LEU A 289 4.18 19.45 -10.96
CA LEU A 289 2.87 20.08 -10.88
C LEU A 289 2.68 20.82 -9.54
N MET A 290 3.04 20.16 -8.43
CA MET A 290 2.98 20.79 -7.10
C MET A 290 3.99 21.93 -6.96
N ALA A 291 5.21 21.78 -7.46
CA ALA A 291 6.22 22.84 -7.46
C ALA A 291 5.76 24.06 -8.28
N LEU A 292 5.10 23.84 -9.42
CA LEU A 292 4.50 24.90 -10.23
C LEU A 292 3.38 25.62 -9.47
N LEU A 293 2.51 24.87 -8.76
CA LEU A 293 1.49 25.47 -7.90
C LEU A 293 2.13 26.36 -6.83
N VAL A 294 3.16 25.86 -6.14
CA VAL A 294 3.91 26.62 -5.13
C VAL A 294 4.47 27.89 -5.75
N ALA A 295 5.18 27.79 -6.88
CA ALA A 295 5.77 28.93 -7.57
C ALA A 295 4.71 29.96 -8.01
N LEU A 296 3.59 29.51 -8.57
CA LEU A 296 2.49 30.37 -9.01
C LEU A 296 1.84 31.11 -7.84
N LEU A 297 1.68 30.45 -6.70
CA LEU A 297 1.16 31.08 -5.49
C LEU A 297 2.13 32.11 -4.92
N PHE A 298 3.43 31.80 -4.86
CA PHE A 298 4.45 32.80 -4.51
C PHE A 298 4.43 34.00 -5.46
N TYR A 299 4.39 33.77 -6.77
CA TYR A 299 4.32 34.83 -7.78
C TYR A 299 3.09 35.72 -7.57
N ARG A 300 1.90 35.13 -7.37
CA ARG A 300 0.66 35.86 -7.09
C ARG A 300 0.72 36.67 -5.79
N ARG A 301 1.52 36.26 -4.82
CA ARG A 301 1.68 36.97 -3.54
C ARG A 301 2.69 38.12 -3.60
N VAL A 302 3.76 37.94 -4.36
CA VAL A 302 4.83 38.95 -4.51
C VAL A 302 4.44 40.05 -5.48
N THR A 303 3.62 39.76 -6.50
CA THR A 303 3.22 40.74 -7.50
C THR A 303 1.96 41.48 -7.05
N PRO A 304 2.03 42.76 -6.63
CA PRO A 304 0.82 43.53 -6.39
C PRO A 304 0.08 43.69 -7.71
N LYS A 305 -1.12 43.11 -7.84
CA LYS A 305 -2.00 43.50 -8.94
C LYS A 305 -2.35 44.98 -8.74
N PRO A 306 -2.18 45.87 -9.73
CA PRO A 306 -2.76 47.19 -9.66
C PRO A 306 -4.27 47.00 -9.61
N PHE A 307 -4.86 47.28 -8.44
CA PHE A 307 -6.30 47.31 -8.23
C PHE A 307 -6.85 48.37 -9.18
N TRP A 308 -7.56 47.90 -10.20
CA TRP A 308 -8.11 48.66 -11.31
C TRP A 308 -8.76 49.96 -10.80
N ARG A 309 -8.01 51.06 -10.91
CA ARG A 309 -8.48 52.42 -10.64
C ARG A 309 -7.82 53.35 -11.65
N ARG A 310 -8.48 53.52 -12.80
CA ARG A 310 -8.63 54.79 -13.53
C ARG A 310 -9.40 54.58 -14.82
N GLY A 311 -10.64 55.04 -14.77
CA GLY A 311 -11.54 55.21 -15.91
C GLY A 311 -12.70 56.10 -15.48
N ARG A 312 -12.38 57.27 -14.90
CA ARG A 312 -13.28 58.43 -14.84
C ARG A 312 -12.67 59.46 -15.78
N THR A 313 -13.26 59.58 -16.94
CA THR A 313 -13.30 60.80 -17.77
C THR A 313 -14.77 61.06 -18.03
#